data_AF-A0A7W7VHN4-F1
#
_entry.id   AF-A0A7W7VHN4-F1
#
_cell.length_a   1.000
_cell.length_b   1.000
_cell.length_c   1.000
_cell.angle_alpha   90.00
_cell.angle_beta   90.00
_cell.angle_gamma   90.00
#
_symmetry.space_group_name_H-M   'P 1'
#
loop_
_entity.id
_entity.type
_entity.pdbx_description
1 polymer ?
#
loop_
_entity_poly.entity_id
_entity_poly.type
_entity_poly.pdbx_seq_one_letter_code
_entity_poly.pdbx_strand_id
1 'polypeptide(L)'
;MTALMFLLVVIGLLALVTVPFMIISTRRQQAALPQSVGGRQPLLGSAAQVWVSRGERVLRELTASLGEQPGFATLAADATQVVMELRVTAAQVAELDHTISRIPVPSLEDERAALAGAIAEADGAPAQADLVRAHQAVSARLAAAARQRETRDALLAKMQATVMEFERARDELAELITGATSALSTNSDAAADLTGRLDGLREGLVEVRRATDPEIGPAGQGHP
;
A
#
# COMPACT_ATOMS: atom_id res chain seq x y z
N MET A 1 1.14 -51.52 17.77
CA MET A 1 0.38 -50.25 17.91
C MET A 1 1.29 -49.03 18.04
N THR A 2 2.37 -49.09 18.80
CA THR A 2 3.30 -47.95 19.02
C THR A 2 3.95 -47.40 17.74
N ALA A 3 4.36 -48.27 16.80
CA ALA A 3 4.96 -47.85 15.53
C ALA A 3 4.00 -47.07 14.61
N LEU A 4 2.70 -47.42 14.61
CA LEU A 4 1.68 -46.74 13.82
C LEU A 4 1.40 -45.32 14.36
N MET A 5 1.46 -45.17 15.69
CA MET A 5 1.23 -43.88 16.36
C MET A 5 2.37 -42.89 16.09
N PHE A 6 3.62 -43.36 16.09
CA PHE A 6 4.78 -42.53 15.76
C PHE A 6 4.73 -42.02 14.31
N LEU A 7 4.34 -42.86 13.36
CA LEU A 7 4.22 -42.49 11.95
C LEU A 7 3.19 -41.35 11.75
N LEU A 8 2.04 -41.44 12.43
CA LEU A 8 0.99 -40.41 12.34
C LEU A 8 1.41 -39.07 12.94
N VAL A 9 2.16 -39.09 14.05
CA VAL A 9 2.69 -37.86 14.68
C VAL A 9 3.72 -37.19 13.78
N VAL A 10 4.62 -37.97 13.15
CA VAL A 10 5.64 -37.42 12.23
C VAL A 10 4.99 -36.82 10.98
N ILE A 11 3.98 -37.48 10.39
CA ILE A 11 3.24 -36.96 9.24
C ILE A 11 2.46 -35.69 9.61
N GLY A 12 1.83 -35.66 10.79
CA GLY A 12 1.14 -34.46 11.29
C GLY A 12 2.07 -33.27 11.50
N LEU A 13 3.26 -33.50 12.05
CA LEU A 13 4.29 -32.46 12.23
C LEU A 13 4.86 -31.98 10.88
N LEU A 14 5.09 -32.89 9.93
CA LEU A 14 5.53 -32.53 8.57
C LEU A 14 4.46 -31.72 7.82
N ALA A 15 3.18 -32.05 7.97
CA ALA A 15 2.07 -31.30 7.40
C ALA A 15 1.97 -29.88 8.01
N LEU A 16 2.20 -29.74 9.33
CA LEU A 16 2.11 -28.44 10.01
C LEU A 16 3.23 -27.46 9.65
N VAL A 17 4.41 -27.98 9.28
CA VAL A 17 5.53 -27.16 8.78
C VAL A 17 5.40 -26.83 7.29
N THR A 18 4.76 -27.70 6.50
CA THR A 18 4.63 -27.50 5.04
C THR A 18 3.50 -26.54 4.66
N VAL A 19 2.42 -26.46 5.44
CA VAL A 19 1.30 -25.52 5.19
C VAL A 19 1.72 -24.04 5.18
N PRO A 20 2.49 -23.50 6.16
CA PRO A 20 2.94 -22.10 6.08
C PRO A 20 3.92 -21.88 4.92
N PHE A 21 4.78 -22.86 4.60
CA PHE A 21 5.71 -22.77 3.48
C PHE A 21 4.99 -22.74 2.12
N MET A 22 3.87 -23.45 2.00
CA MET A 22 3.06 -23.49 0.78
C MET A 22 2.19 -22.24 0.58
N ILE A 23 1.76 -21.57 1.66
CA ILE A 23 1.07 -20.26 1.61
C ILE A 23 2.04 -19.14 1.20
N ILE A 24 3.31 -19.21 1.63
CA ILE A 24 4.35 -18.24 1.21
C ILE A 24 4.78 -18.48 -0.25
N SER A 25 4.88 -19.73 -0.70
CA SER A 25 5.33 -20.06 -2.06
C SER A 25 4.27 -19.82 -3.14
N THR A 26 2.99 -20.04 -2.83
CA THR A 26 1.89 -19.71 -3.77
C THR A 26 1.72 -18.20 -3.97
N ARG A 27 2.02 -17.39 -2.93
CA ARG A 27 2.13 -15.92 -3.08
C ARG A 27 3.31 -15.49 -3.96
N ARG A 28 4.41 -16.26 -4.00
CA ARG A 28 5.55 -16.00 -4.89
C ARG A 28 5.29 -16.41 -6.34
N GLN A 29 4.45 -17.41 -6.61
CA GLN A 29 4.13 -17.82 -7.98
C GLN A 29 3.08 -16.95 -8.67
N GLN A 30 2.22 -16.24 -7.92
CA GLN A 30 1.40 -15.15 -8.48
C GLN A 30 2.22 -13.89 -8.81
N ALA A 31 3.51 -13.84 -8.48
CA ALA A 31 4.45 -12.83 -8.95
C ALA A 31 5.10 -13.19 -10.31
N ALA A 32 4.60 -14.22 -11.00
CA ALA A 32 4.97 -14.49 -12.39
C ALA A 32 4.17 -13.57 -13.32
N LEU A 33 4.85 -12.52 -13.78
CA LEU A 33 4.41 -11.40 -14.62
C LEU A 33 3.60 -10.34 -13.85
N PRO A 34 4.23 -9.23 -13.43
CA PRO A 34 3.45 -8.02 -13.25
C PRO A 34 2.84 -7.72 -14.63
N GLN A 35 1.54 -7.99 -14.80
CA GLN A 35 0.75 -7.12 -15.65
C GLN A 35 1.17 -5.72 -15.21
N SER A 36 1.81 -4.99 -16.11
CA SER A 36 2.02 -3.57 -15.98
C SER A 36 0.63 -2.97 -15.77
N VAL A 37 0.19 -2.90 -14.51
CA VAL A 37 -1.02 -2.21 -14.11
C VAL A 37 -0.73 -0.80 -14.60
N GLY A 38 -1.40 -0.42 -15.69
CA GLY A 38 -1.26 0.86 -16.38
C GLY A 38 -1.82 1.98 -15.51
N GLY A 39 -1.36 2.05 -14.26
CA GLY A 39 -1.68 3.10 -13.33
C GLY A 39 -1.12 4.41 -13.85
N ARG A 40 -1.86 5.48 -13.58
CA ARG A 40 -1.46 6.83 -13.94
C ARG A 40 -0.13 7.17 -13.28
N GLN A 41 0.80 7.75 -14.03
CA GLN A 41 2.04 8.23 -13.44
C GLN A 41 1.77 9.46 -12.55
N PRO A 42 2.43 9.57 -11.38
CA PRO A 42 2.38 10.77 -10.56
C PRO A 42 2.80 12.00 -11.33
N LEU A 43 2.09 13.12 -11.13
CA LEU A 43 2.48 14.41 -11.72
C LEU A 43 3.85 14.84 -11.21
N LEU A 44 4.60 15.54 -12.06
CA LEU A 44 5.87 16.16 -11.68
C LEU A 44 5.64 17.19 -10.57
N GLY A 45 6.45 17.15 -9.51
CA GLY A 45 6.33 17.94 -8.29
C GLY A 45 5.32 17.41 -7.26
N SER A 46 4.54 16.36 -7.57
CA SER A 46 3.57 15.81 -6.61
C SER A 46 4.27 15.14 -5.42
N ALA A 47 3.61 15.11 -4.26
CA ALA A 47 4.14 14.47 -3.06
C ALA A 47 4.47 12.98 -3.29
N ALA A 48 3.61 12.25 -4.02
CA ALA A 48 3.86 10.87 -4.39
C ALA A 48 5.13 10.70 -5.22
N GLN A 49 5.35 11.57 -6.22
CA GLN A 49 6.56 11.55 -7.03
C GLN A 49 7.82 11.84 -6.18
N VAL A 50 7.75 12.80 -5.26
CA VAL A 50 8.86 13.14 -4.37
C VAL A 50 9.26 11.93 -3.53
N TRP A 51 8.30 11.23 -2.92
CA TRP A 51 8.57 10.04 -2.12
C TRP A 51 9.14 8.87 -2.93
N VAL A 52 8.62 8.61 -4.13
CA VAL A 52 9.20 7.58 -5.03
C VAL A 52 10.63 7.93 -5.41
N SER A 53 10.88 9.17 -5.81
CA SER A 53 12.22 9.63 -6.23
C SER A 53 13.24 9.51 -5.09
N ARG A 54 12.78 9.75 -3.85
CA ARG A 54 13.58 9.58 -2.62
C ARG A 54 13.87 8.10 -2.35
N GLY A 55 12.87 7.23 -2.40
CA GLY A 55 13.06 5.78 -2.24
C GLY A 55 13.98 5.17 -3.30
N GLU A 56 13.87 5.60 -4.56
CA GLU A 56 14.77 5.17 -5.64
C GLU A 56 16.22 5.63 -5.42
N ARG A 57 16.42 6.81 -4.84
CA ARG A 57 17.74 7.29 -4.46
C ARG A 57 18.37 6.38 -3.41
N VAL A 58 17.62 6.05 -2.35
CA VAL A 58 18.06 5.13 -1.29
C VAL A 58 18.42 3.77 -1.87
N LEU A 59 17.60 3.22 -2.78
CA LEU A 59 17.91 1.95 -3.45
C LEU A 59 19.21 1.99 -4.26
N ARG A 60 19.47 3.10 -4.98
CA ARG A 60 20.74 3.26 -5.72
C ARG A 60 21.94 3.29 -4.78
N GLU A 61 21.84 4.02 -3.66
CA GLU A 61 22.89 4.10 -2.64
C GLU A 61 23.15 2.73 -1.97
N LEU A 62 22.07 2.00 -1.63
CA LEU A 62 22.14 0.65 -1.09
C LEU A 62 22.80 -0.31 -2.07
N THR A 63 22.38 -0.30 -3.34
CA THR A 63 22.92 -1.19 -4.37
C THR A 63 24.39 -0.92 -4.63
N ALA A 64 24.81 0.35 -4.61
CA ALA A 64 26.22 0.72 -4.71
C ALA A 64 27.02 0.19 -3.51
N SER A 65 26.49 0.29 -2.30
CA SER A 65 27.16 -0.18 -1.07
C SER A 65 27.23 -1.71 -0.99
N LEU A 66 26.20 -2.41 -1.50
CA LEU A 66 26.10 -3.86 -1.46
C LEU A 66 26.79 -4.59 -2.61
N GLY A 67 27.07 -3.91 -3.72
CA GLY A 67 27.67 -4.52 -4.91
C GLY A 67 29.03 -5.16 -4.66
N GLU A 68 29.72 -4.75 -3.60
CA GLU A 68 31.02 -5.30 -3.18
C GLU A 68 30.89 -6.53 -2.27
N GLN A 69 29.68 -6.86 -1.81
CA GLN A 69 29.45 -7.87 -0.77
C GLN A 69 28.38 -8.91 -1.18
N PRO A 70 28.78 -10.11 -1.66
CA PRO A 70 27.84 -11.12 -2.14
C PRO A 70 26.90 -11.67 -1.05
N GLY A 71 27.25 -11.53 0.22
CA GLY A 71 26.42 -11.96 1.36
C GLY A 71 25.09 -11.20 1.51
N PHE A 72 24.91 -10.08 0.80
CA PHE A 72 23.73 -9.21 0.91
C PHE A 72 22.87 -9.18 -0.37
N ALA A 73 23.07 -10.13 -1.29
CA ALA A 73 22.33 -10.15 -2.55
C ALA A 73 20.80 -10.21 -2.36
N THR A 74 20.31 -10.92 -1.35
CA THR A 74 18.88 -10.99 -1.01
C THR A 74 18.34 -9.64 -0.57
N LEU A 75 19.08 -8.91 0.26
CA LEU A 75 18.70 -7.60 0.76
C LEU A 75 18.52 -6.59 -0.39
N ALA A 76 19.39 -6.61 -1.40
CA ALA A 76 19.25 -5.76 -2.57
C ALA A 76 17.98 -6.08 -3.40
N ALA A 77 17.61 -7.35 -3.48
CA ALA A 77 16.36 -7.78 -4.12
C ALA A 77 15.13 -7.32 -3.32
N ASP A 78 15.15 -7.47 -2.00
CA ASP A 78 14.08 -7.02 -1.09
C ASP A 78 13.88 -5.50 -1.18
N ALA A 79 14.99 -4.74 -1.15
CA ALA A 79 15.02 -3.29 -1.33
C ALA A 79 14.41 -2.86 -2.67
N THR A 80 14.72 -3.59 -3.75
CA THR A 80 14.11 -3.36 -5.06
C THR A 80 12.60 -3.58 -5.02
N GLN A 81 12.14 -4.62 -4.33
CA GLN A 81 10.72 -4.92 -4.20
C GLN A 81 9.96 -3.83 -3.42
N VAL A 82 10.56 -3.26 -2.36
CA VAL A 82 9.99 -2.12 -1.62
C VAL A 82 9.78 -0.91 -2.54
N VAL A 83 10.76 -0.57 -3.37
CA VAL A 83 10.63 0.55 -4.34
C VAL A 83 9.57 0.26 -5.41
N MET A 84 9.45 -0.99 -5.86
CA MET A 84 8.39 -1.37 -6.79
C MET A 84 7.01 -1.18 -6.16
N GLU A 85 6.80 -1.57 -4.90
CA GLU A 85 5.53 -1.30 -4.20
C GLU A 85 5.29 0.20 -3.99
N LEU A 86 6.32 0.99 -3.67
CA LEU A 86 6.20 2.45 -3.59
C LEU A 86 5.71 3.06 -4.91
N ARG A 87 6.20 2.58 -6.07
CA ARG A 87 5.76 3.05 -7.39
C ARG A 87 4.30 2.70 -7.65
N VAL A 88 3.86 1.49 -7.29
CA VAL A 88 2.46 1.08 -7.43
C VAL A 88 1.55 1.94 -6.56
N THR A 89 1.93 2.16 -5.30
CA THR A 89 1.18 3.04 -4.37
C THR A 89 1.12 4.48 -4.89
N ALA A 90 2.21 5.00 -5.47
CA ALA A 90 2.23 6.32 -6.07
C ALA A 90 1.27 6.44 -7.26
N ALA A 91 1.17 5.40 -8.09
CA ALA A 91 0.23 5.38 -9.20
C ALA A 91 -1.23 5.40 -8.74
N GLN A 92 -1.54 4.72 -7.63
CA GLN A 92 -2.86 4.78 -7.01
C GLN A 92 -3.18 6.17 -6.45
N VAL A 93 -2.22 6.83 -5.81
CA VAL A 93 -2.36 8.22 -5.37
C VAL A 93 -2.62 9.15 -6.56
N ALA A 94 -1.91 8.97 -7.68
CA ALA A 94 -2.12 9.77 -8.89
C ALA A 94 -3.53 9.59 -9.49
N GLU A 95 -4.10 8.39 -9.42
CA GLU A 95 -5.47 8.12 -9.87
C GLU A 95 -6.52 8.73 -8.92
N LEU A 96 -6.27 8.70 -7.60
CA LEU A 96 -7.10 9.39 -6.63
C LEU A 96 -7.07 10.90 -6.84
N ASP A 97 -5.89 11.50 -7.01
CA ASP A 97 -5.73 12.92 -7.30
C ASP A 97 -6.50 13.31 -8.57
N HIS A 98 -6.41 12.49 -9.62
CA HIS A 98 -7.19 12.72 -10.83
C HIS A 98 -8.71 12.66 -10.57
N THR A 99 -9.17 11.66 -9.84
CA THR A 99 -10.59 11.51 -9.52
C THR A 99 -11.10 12.67 -8.67
N ILE A 100 -10.37 13.06 -7.63
CA ILE A 100 -10.68 14.20 -6.76
C ILE A 100 -10.73 15.50 -7.56
N SER A 101 -9.79 15.71 -8.50
CA SER A 101 -9.74 16.93 -9.32
C SER A 101 -10.98 17.13 -10.21
N ARG A 102 -11.73 16.06 -10.51
CA ARG A 102 -12.97 16.12 -11.31
C ARG A 102 -14.21 16.40 -10.48
N ILE A 103 -14.12 16.42 -9.15
CA ILE A 103 -15.26 16.69 -8.27
C ILE A 103 -15.28 18.20 -7.96
N PRO A 104 -16.29 18.95 -8.41
CA PRO A 104 -16.38 20.39 -8.18
C PRO A 104 -16.90 20.69 -6.76
N VAL A 105 -16.10 20.36 -5.75
CA VAL A 105 -16.50 20.47 -4.33
C VAL A 105 -17.05 21.84 -3.95
N PRO A 106 -16.45 22.99 -4.33
CA PRO A 106 -17.01 24.29 -4.00
C PRO A 106 -18.44 24.48 -4.53
N SER A 107 -18.67 24.10 -5.79
CA SER A 107 -20.01 24.18 -6.40
C SER A 107 -21.02 23.26 -5.72
N LEU A 108 -20.60 22.07 -5.27
CA LEU A 108 -21.47 21.14 -4.54
C LEU A 108 -21.77 21.65 -3.13
N GLU A 109 -20.85 22.36 -2.48
CA GLU A 109 -21.08 23.00 -1.18
C GLU A 109 -22.09 24.15 -1.30
N ASP A 110 -21.96 24.99 -2.32
CA ASP A 110 -22.91 26.05 -2.65
C ASP A 110 -24.30 25.47 -2.97
N GLU A 111 -24.36 24.42 -3.80
CA GLU A 111 -25.61 23.72 -4.13
C GLU A 111 -26.27 23.12 -2.88
N ARG A 112 -25.49 22.50 -1.98
CA ARG A 112 -26.00 21.97 -0.71
C ARG A 112 -26.60 23.07 0.16
N ALA A 113 -25.93 24.23 0.26
CA ALA A 113 -26.42 25.37 1.03
C ALA A 113 -27.71 25.94 0.43
N ALA A 114 -27.77 26.07 -0.90
CA ALA A 114 -28.96 26.52 -1.60
C ALA A 114 -30.15 25.56 -1.41
N LEU A 115 -29.92 24.25 -1.54
CA LEU A 115 -30.94 23.23 -1.29
C LEU A 115 -31.44 23.25 0.16
N ALA A 116 -30.57 23.48 1.14
CA ALA A 116 -30.97 23.61 2.53
C ALA A 116 -31.91 24.81 2.76
N GLY A 117 -31.63 25.95 2.10
CA GLY A 117 -32.55 27.10 2.09
C GLY A 117 -33.90 26.78 1.45
N ALA A 118 -33.89 26.16 0.26
CA ALA A 118 -35.11 25.80 -0.45
C ALA A 118 -35.98 24.79 0.31
N ILE A 119 -35.37 23.85 1.05
CA ILE A 119 -36.10 22.91 1.91
C ILE A 119 -36.83 23.65 3.03
N ALA A 120 -36.19 24.66 3.63
CA ALA A 120 -36.80 25.47 4.69
C ALA A 120 -37.96 26.32 4.17
N GLU A 121 -37.86 26.84 2.95
CA GLU A 121 -38.92 27.62 2.30
C GLU A 121 -40.10 26.75 1.84
N ALA A 122 -39.83 25.50 1.43
CA ALA A 122 -40.82 24.57 0.91
C ALA A 122 -41.53 23.75 2.01
N ASP A 123 -41.49 24.18 3.27
CA ASP A 123 -42.06 23.39 4.37
C ASP A 123 -43.56 23.12 4.20
N GLY A 124 -43.94 21.84 4.26
CA GLY A 124 -45.31 21.38 4.00
C GLY A 124 -45.74 21.40 2.53
N ALA A 125 -44.88 21.84 1.60
CA ALA A 125 -45.16 21.80 0.17
C ALA A 125 -44.85 20.41 -0.42
N PRO A 126 -45.59 19.95 -1.46
CA PRO A 126 -45.33 18.66 -2.11
C PRO A 126 -43.89 18.49 -2.64
N ALA A 127 -43.23 19.59 -3.03
CA ALA A 127 -41.87 19.59 -3.56
C ALA A 127 -40.78 19.34 -2.50
N GLN A 128 -41.10 19.42 -1.20
CA GLN A 128 -40.14 19.28 -0.11
C GLN A 128 -39.41 17.92 -0.15
N ALA A 129 -40.14 16.84 -0.44
CA ALA A 129 -39.56 15.50 -0.51
C ALA A 129 -38.49 15.37 -1.61
N ASP A 130 -38.70 16.03 -2.75
CA ASP A 130 -37.76 16.02 -3.88
C ASP A 130 -36.50 16.82 -3.55
N LEU A 131 -36.66 18.00 -2.93
CA LEU A 131 -35.56 18.83 -2.47
C LEU A 131 -34.71 18.12 -1.40
N VAL A 132 -35.33 17.42 -0.45
CA VAL A 132 -34.63 16.62 0.56
C VAL A 132 -33.82 15.50 -0.11
N ARG A 133 -34.38 14.79 -1.09
CA ARG A 133 -33.65 13.75 -1.84
C ARG A 133 -32.46 14.32 -2.61
N ALA A 134 -32.61 15.47 -3.26
CA ALA A 134 -31.52 16.16 -3.94
C ALA A 134 -30.40 16.56 -2.94
N HIS A 135 -30.77 17.15 -1.80
CA HIS A 135 -29.82 17.53 -0.76
C HIS A 135 -29.05 16.33 -0.21
N GLN A 136 -29.72 15.20 0.02
CA GLN A 136 -29.08 13.95 0.43
C GLN A 136 -28.09 13.44 -0.63
N ALA A 137 -28.46 13.50 -1.91
CA ALA A 137 -27.57 13.08 -3.00
C ALA A 137 -26.30 13.95 -3.10
N VAL A 138 -26.44 15.28 -3.01
CA VAL A 138 -25.29 16.21 -2.99
C VAL A 138 -24.40 15.96 -1.76
N SER A 139 -25.02 15.79 -0.59
CA SER A 139 -24.30 15.49 0.65
C SER A 139 -23.53 14.16 0.57
N ALA A 140 -24.12 13.13 -0.03
CA ALA A 140 -23.45 11.84 -0.24
C ALA A 140 -22.23 11.96 -1.18
N ARG A 141 -22.32 12.78 -2.23
CA ARG A 141 -21.20 13.07 -3.15
C ARG A 141 -20.05 13.79 -2.44
N LEU A 142 -20.36 14.81 -1.62
CA LEU A 142 -19.37 15.51 -0.80
C LEU A 142 -18.68 14.56 0.19
N ALA A 143 -19.46 13.70 0.85
CA ALA A 143 -18.91 12.70 1.78
C ALA A 143 -18.02 11.68 1.06
N ALA A 144 -18.36 11.27 -0.16
CA ALA A 144 -17.51 10.40 -0.97
C ALA A 144 -16.19 11.08 -1.36
N ALA A 145 -16.24 12.37 -1.73
CA ALA A 145 -15.05 13.16 -2.04
C ALA A 145 -14.13 13.32 -0.81
N ALA A 146 -14.70 13.52 0.38
CA ALA A 146 -13.95 13.58 1.63
C ALA A 146 -13.22 12.25 1.91
N ARG A 147 -13.92 11.11 1.83
CA ARG A 147 -13.30 9.78 2.00
C ARG A 147 -12.17 9.53 1.00
N GLN A 148 -12.32 9.96 -0.25
CA GLN A 148 -11.24 9.83 -1.25
C GLN A 148 -9.98 10.62 -0.86
N ARG A 149 -10.13 11.83 -0.29
CA ARG A 149 -9.00 12.63 0.20
C ARG A 149 -8.34 11.98 1.40
N GLU A 150 -9.13 11.49 2.36
CA GLU A 150 -8.61 10.76 3.53
C GLU A 150 -7.80 9.54 3.10
N THR A 151 -8.32 8.76 2.13
CA THR A 151 -7.60 7.64 1.52
C THR A 151 -6.28 8.07 0.88
N ARG A 152 -6.28 9.15 0.08
CA ARG A 152 -5.06 9.69 -0.52
C ARG A 152 -4.02 10.05 0.55
N ASP A 153 -4.46 10.73 1.61
CA ASP A 153 -3.58 11.19 2.68
C ASP A 153 -2.99 10.03 3.49
N ALA A 154 -3.78 8.99 3.74
CA ALA A 154 -3.29 7.76 4.37
C ALA A 154 -2.22 7.07 3.52
N LEU A 155 -2.41 6.98 2.20
CA LEU A 155 -1.42 6.40 1.29
C LEU A 155 -0.13 7.24 1.25
N LEU A 156 -0.23 8.57 1.18
CA LEU A 156 0.92 9.46 1.20
C LEU A 156 1.70 9.36 2.52
N ALA A 157 0.99 9.32 3.66
CA ALA A 157 1.61 9.14 4.97
C ALA A 157 2.34 7.78 5.05
N LYS A 158 1.76 6.72 4.49
CA LYS A 158 2.40 5.40 4.45
C LYS A 158 3.64 5.40 3.56
N MET A 159 3.59 6.03 2.38
CA MET A 159 4.77 6.18 1.51
C MET A 159 5.90 6.92 2.23
N GLN A 160 5.58 8.03 2.91
CA GLN A 160 6.55 8.78 3.71
C GLN A 160 7.18 7.91 4.80
N ALA A 161 6.36 7.20 5.60
CA ALA A 161 6.84 6.32 6.65
C ALA A 161 7.77 5.22 6.10
N THR A 162 7.39 4.58 5.00
CA THR A 162 8.22 3.55 4.35
C THR A 162 9.55 4.11 3.87
N VAL A 163 9.56 5.29 3.24
CA VAL A 163 10.82 5.91 2.78
C VAL A 163 11.73 6.28 3.94
N MET A 164 11.19 6.85 5.03
CA MET A 164 11.98 7.19 6.21
C MET A 164 12.61 5.95 6.86
N GLU A 165 11.85 4.86 6.99
CA GLU A 165 12.39 3.61 7.52
C GLU A 165 13.43 2.99 6.58
N PHE A 166 13.23 3.13 5.27
CA PHE A 166 14.19 2.65 4.28
C PHE A 166 15.51 3.43 4.29
N GLU A 167 15.45 4.74 4.54
CA GLU A 167 16.65 5.57 4.77
C GLU A 167 17.38 5.16 6.04
N ARG A 168 16.63 4.92 7.12
CA ARG A 168 17.20 4.41 8.37
C ARG A 168 17.88 3.06 8.17
N ALA A 169 17.25 2.13 7.45
CA ALA A 169 17.81 0.84 7.07
C ALA A 169 19.14 0.96 6.29
N ARG A 170 19.23 1.94 5.38
CA ARG A 170 20.47 2.27 4.67
C ARG A 170 21.56 2.75 5.63
N ASP A 171 21.23 3.65 6.55
CA ASP A 171 22.21 4.22 7.48
C ASP A 171 22.74 3.14 8.43
N GLU A 172 21.87 2.29 8.98
CA GLU A 172 22.25 1.13 9.80
C GLU A 172 23.15 0.15 9.02
N LEU A 173 22.85 -0.11 7.75
CA LEU A 173 23.69 -0.96 6.90
C LEU A 173 25.07 -0.35 6.62
N ALA A 174 25.14 0.95 6.39
CA ALA A 174 26.42 1.65 6.19
C ALA A 174 27.30 1.57 7.45
N GLU A 175 26.71 1.69 8.64
CA GLU A 175 27.39 1.47 9.92
C GLU A 175 27.88 0.02 10.06
N LEU A 176 27.07 -0.97 9.69
CA LEU A 176 27.48 -2.38 9.73
C LEU A 176 28.65 -2.66 8.79
N ILE A 177 28.61 -2.14 7.57
CA ILE A 177 29.68 -2.33 6.58
C ILE A 177 30.99 -1.69 7.06
N THR A 178 30.92 -0.49 7.63
CA THR A 178 32.12 0.21 8.16
C THR A 178 32.65 -0.44 9.45
N GLY A 179 31.76 -0.96 10.30
CA GLY A 179 32.11 -1.69 11.53
C GLY A 179 32.53 -3.15 11.35
N ALA A 180 32.25 -3.76 10.19
CA ALA A 180 32.50 -5.18 9.89
C ALA A 180 33.98 -5.62 9.89
N THR A 181 34.93 -4.71 10.15
CA THR A 181 36.33 -5.07 10.36
C THR A 181 36.59 -5.92 11.62
N SER A 182 35.61 -6.11 12.52
CA SER A 182 35.83 -6.79 13.82
C SER A 182 35.01 -8.07 14.13
N ALA A 183 33.92 -8.42 13.43
CA ALA A 183 33.19 -9.69 13.71
C ALA A 183 32.25 -10.14 12.57
N LEU A 184 32.46 -11.35 12.02
CA LEU A 184 31.68 -11.89 10.90
C LEU A 184 30.28 -12.42 11.29
N SER A 185 30.09 -12.95 12.50
CA SER A 185 28.85 -13.61 12.89
C SER A 185 27.70 -12.64 13.20
N THR A 186 28.00 -11.48 13.78
CA THR A 186 27.01 -10.46 14.14
C THR A 186 26.32 -9.83 12.91
N ASN A 187 26.99 -9.89 11.75
CA ASN A 187 26.48 -9.32 10.50
C ASN A 187 25.37 -10.16 9.87
N SER A 188 25.35 -11.48 10.10
CA SER A 188 24.30 -12.36 9.57
C SER A 188 22.95 -12.10 10.23
N ASP A 189 22.93 -11.91 11.55
CA ASP A 189 21.71 -11.62 12.30
C ASP A 189 21.17 -10.23 11.95
N ALA A 190 22.05 -9.24 11.80
CA ALA A 190 21.66 -7.89 11.39
C ALA A 190 21.11 -7.84 9.97
N ALA A 191 21.69 -8.59 9.03
CA ALA A 191 21.17 -8.71 7.68
C ALA A 191 19.78 -9.35 7.65
N ALA A 192 19.57 -10.39 8.47
CA ALA A 192 18.27 -11.07 8.59
C ALA A 192 17.20 -10.14 9.19
N ASP A 193 17.54 -9.36 10.22
CA ASP A 193 16.63 -8.36 10.80
C ASP A 193 16.24 -7.30 9.76
N LEU A 194 17.21 -6.80 8.99
CA LEU A 194 16.97 -5.80 7.95
C LEU A 194 16.05 -6.32 6.84
N THR A 195 16.29 -7.55 6.36
CA THR A 195 15.37 -8.22 5.42
C THR A 195 13.96 -8.32 6.02
N GLY A 196 13.83 -8.75 7.28
CA GLY A 196 12.55 -8.81 7.98
C GLY A 196 11.82 -7.45 8.02
N ARG A 197 12.56 -6.35 8.26
CA ARG A 197 12.00 -4.99 8.23
C ARG A 197 11.56 -4.58 6.83
N LEU A 198 12.35 -4.84 5.80
CA LEU A 198 11.97 -4.51 4.41
C LEU A 198 10.72 -5.28 3.98
N ASP A 199 10.61 -6.55 4.35
CA ASP A 199 9.40 -7.33 4.13
C ASP A 199 8.20 -6.74 4.88
N GLY A 200 8.37 -6.33 6.14
CA GLY A 200 7.32 -5.64 6.90
C GLY A 200 6.89 -4.30 6.28
N LEU A 201 7.83 -3.53 5.73
CA LEU A 201 7.53 -2.29 4.99
C LEU A 201 6.72 -2.56 3.73
N ARG A 202 7.12 -3.58 2.98
CA ARG A 202 6.44 -4.03 1.77
C ARG A 202 5.02 -4.49 2.09
N GLU A 203 4.86 -5.36 3.07
CA GLU A 203 3.55 -5.86 3.50
C GLU A 203 2.66 -4.73 4.00
N GLY A 204 3.20 -3.79 4.77
CA GLY A 204 2.46 -2.62 5.21
C GLY A 204 1.99 -1.73 4.06
N LEU A 205 2.77 -1.56 2.99
CA LEU A 205 2.30 -0.82 1.79
C LEU A 205 1.15 -1.55 1.11
N VAL A 206 1.29 -2.86 0.94
CA VAL A 206 0.28 -3.72 0.30
C VAL A 206 -1.01 -3.74 1.13
N GLU A 207 -0.90 -3.83 2.45
CA GLU A 207 -2.03 -3.83 3.38
C GLU A 207 -2.83 -2.53 3.30
N VAL A 208 -2.16 -1.38 3.42
CA VAL A 208 -2.83 -0.07 3.31
C VAL A 208 -3.49 0.07 1.93
N ARG A 209 -2.80 -0.31 0.85
CA ARG A 209 -3.39 -0.31 -0.49
C ARG A 209 -4.68 -1.14 -0.56
N ARG A 210 -4.67 -2.37 -0.05
CA ARG A 210 -5.87 -3.23 -0.05
C ARG A 210 -7.00 -2.68 0.81
N ALA A 211 -6.68 -2.08 1.97
CA ALA A 211 -7.68 -1.44 2.80
C ALA A 211 -8.36 -0.25 2.09
N THR A 212 -7.62 0.42 1.21
CA THR A 212 -8.10 1.58 0.44
C THR A 212 -8.79 1.24 -0.88
N ASP A 213 -8.58 0.04 -1.40
CA ASP A 213 -9.23 -0.50 -2.59
C ASP A 213 -10.04 -1.75 -2.20
N PRO A 214 -11.12 -1.59 -1.42
CA PRO A 214 -12.00 -2.71 -1.14
C PRO A 214 -12.53 -3.17 -2.49
N GLU A 215 -12.14 -4.37 -2.92
CA GLU A 215 -12.66 -5.00 -4.14
C GLU A 215 -14.14 -4.64 -4.27
N ILE A 216 -14.47 -3.88 -5.31
CA ILE A 216 -15.84 -3.74 -5.75
C ILE A 216 -16.24 -5.17 -6.11
N GLY A 217 -16.89 -5.85 -5.17
CA GLY A 217 -17.36 -7.22 -5.35
C GLY A 217 -18.12 -7.34 -6.67
N PRO A 218 -18.15 -8.54 -7.28
CA PRO A 218 -18.60 -8.73 -8.66
C PRO A 218 -19.88 -7.96 -8.92
N ALA A 219 -19.81 -7.02 -9.88
CA ALA A 219 -20.95 -6.25 -10.36
C ALA A 219 -22.13 -7.20 -10.56
N GLY A 220 -23.25 -6.86 -9.91
CA GLY A 220 -24.40 -7.72 -9.77
C GLY A 220 -24.70 -8.54 -11.03
N GLN A 221 -24.72 -9.86 -10.85
CA GLN A 221 -25.52 -10.72 -11.72
C GLN A 221 -26.92 -10.12 -11.75
N GLY A 222 -27.35 -9.72 -12.95
CA GLY A 222 -28.63 -9.08 -13.20
C GLY A 222 -29.77 -9.85 -12.56
N HIS A 223 -30.65 -9.12 -11.89
CA HIS A 223 -31.99 -9.61 -11.66
C HIS A 223 -32.81 -9.47 -12.95
N PRO A 224 -33.56 -10.50 -13.36
CA PRO A 224 -34.53 -10.43 -14.45
C PRO A 224 -35.69 -9.47 -14.14
#